data_AF-H0BSZ3-F1
#
_entry.id   AF-H0BSZ3-F1
#
_cell.length_a   1.000
_cell.length_b   1.000
_cell.length_c   1.000
_cell.angle_alpha   90.00
_cell.angle_beta   90.00
_cell.angle_gamma   90.00
#
_symmetry.space_group_name_H-M   'P 1'
#
loop_
_entity.id
_entity.type
_entity.pdbx_description
1 polymer ?
#
loop_
_entity_poly.entity_id
_entity_poly.type
_entity_poly.pdbx_seq_one_letter_code
_entity_poly.pdbx_strand_id
1 'polypeptide(L)'
;MTRHAASRGFTLVELLVVLTLLSLMVLAMASALRTVAQSQERVDHKLTRIDDYRLAVDFIRDTLGSISARRQARSLDEKASPYLFAAAPDAVAWVGVMPARYGSGGRHFFRLGLENIDAQSHLVLRFAPWQPEATAFPDWASADSRVLADDVQALALRYENDLQEPPAWGTEWAEPAQLPSRVAIDIATASGDWPTLVVPLRKLPLTDSSGGDFSVGGGRRR
;
A
#
# COMPACT_ATOMS: atom_id res chain seq x y z
N MET A 1 33.74 -69.19 -49.73
CA MET A 1 32.41 -69.21 -49.09
C MET A 1 32.04 -67.80 -48.66
N THR A 2 31.33 -67.06 -49.50
CA THR A 2 30.91 -65.67 -49.25
C THR A 2 29.43 -65.65 -48.84
N ARG A 3 29.15 -65.44 -47.55
CA ARG A 3 27.79 -65.25 -47.05
C ARG A 3 27.25 -63.93 -47.60
N HIS A 4 26.26 -63.99 -48.48
CA HIS A 4 25.46 -62.82 -48.83
C HIS A 4 24.56 -62.49 -47.64
N ALA A 5 24.85 -61.38 -46.97
CA ALA A 5 23.97 -60.81 -45.96
C ALA A 5 22.70 -60.33 -46.67
N ALA A 6 21.55 -60.95 -46.35
CA ALA A 6 20.26 -60.47 -46.80
C ALA A 6 19.99 -59.11 -46.13
N SER A 7 20.02 -58.06 -46.92
CA SER A 7 19.56 -56.73 -46.55
C SER A 7 18.06 -56.79 -46.25
N ARG A 8 17.71 -56.86 -44.96
CA ARG A 8 16.33 -56.67 -44.49
C ARG A 8 15.96 -55.21 -44.73
N GLY A 9 15.29 -54.95 -45.85
CA GLY A 9 14.69 -53.65 -46.15
C GLY A 9 13.69 -53.29 -45.07
N PHE A 10 13.86 -52.09 -44.51
CA PHE A 10 13.00 -51.52 -43.48
C PHE A 10 11.56 -51.49 -43.98
N THR A 11 10.62 -52.04 -43.20
CA THR A 11 9.21 -52.04 -43.63
C THR A 11 8.60 -50.65 -43.40
N LEU A 12 7.68 -50.24 -44.28
CA LEU A 12 6.87 -49.01 -44.09
C LEU A 12 6.19 -48.98 -42.71
N VAL A 13 5.79 -50.14 -42.21
CA VAL A 13 5.18 -50.33 -40.88
C VAL A 13 6.16 -49.97 -39.76
N GLU A 14 7.43 -50.36 -39.87
CA GLU A 14 8.46 -50.08 -38.87
C GLU A 14 8.77 -48.58 -38.79
N LEU A 15 8.84 -47.90 -39.93
CA LEU A 15 9.02 -46.45 -39.97
C LEU A 15 7.81 -45.70 -39.39
N LEU A 16 6.59 -46.21 -39.63
CA LEU A 16 5.36 -45.67 -39.05
C LEU A 16 5.35 -45.86 -37.52
N VAL A 17 5.72 -47.03 -37.01
CA VAL A 17 5.81 -47.30 -35.56
C VAL A 17 6.84 -46.37 -34.91
N VAL A 18 8.02 -46.21 -35.50
CA VAL A 18 9.05 -45.29 -34.98
C VAL A 18 8.56 -43.85 -34.92
N LEU A 19 7.88 -43.37 -35.97
CA LEU A 19 7.31 -42.02 -36.00
C LEU A 19 6.20 -41.81 -34.96
N THR A 20 5.33 -42.81 -34.75
CA THR A 20 4.28 -42.72 -33.72
C THR A 20 4.87 -42.70 -32.31
N LEU A 21 5.85 -43.54 -32.02
CA LEU A 21 6.53 -43.57 -30.72
C LEU A 21 7.28 -42.27 -30.47
N LEU A 22 7.98 -41.75 -31.49
CA LEU A 22 8.67 -40.46 -31.40
C LEU A 22 7.68 -39.33 -31.09
N SER A 23 6.54 -39.31 -31.78
CA SER A 23 5.50 -38.28 -31.60
C SER A 23 4.90 -38.33 -30.19
N LEU A 24 4.64 -39.52 -29.65
CA LEU A 24 4.16 -39.71 -28.29
C LEU A 24 5.20 -39.25 -27.25
N MET A 25 6.49 -39.51 -27.50
CA MET A 25 7.56 -39.10 -26.61
C MET A 25 7.71 -37.58 -26.57
N VAL A 26 7.65 -36.92 -27.74
CA VAL A 26 7.65 -35.45 -27.83
C VAL A 26 6.44 -34.84 -27.12
N LEU A 27 5.25 -35.44 -27.28
CA LEU A 27 4.03 -34.95 -26.64
C LEU A 27 4.08 -35.12 -25.11
N ALA A 28 4.60 -36.24 -24.62
CA ALA A 28 4.80 -36.47 -23.18
C ALA A 28 5.82 -35.49 -22.58
N MET A 29 6.93 -35.24 -23.28
CA MET A 29 7.94 -34.27 -22.87
C MET A 29 7.39 -32.84 -22.83
N ALA A 30 6.62 -32.45 -23.86
CA ALA A 30 5.95 -31.14 -23.91
C ALA A 30 4.93 -30.97 -22.77
N SER A 31 4.18 -32.02 -22.44
CA SER A 31 3.23 -32.03 -21.31
C SER A 31 3.94 -31.89 -19.95
N ALA A 32 5.06 -32.58 -19.75
CA ALA A 32 5.86 -32.48 -18.54
C ALA A 32 6.44 -31.06 -18.35
N LEU A 33 6.98 -30.46 -19.41
CA LEU A 33 7.47 -29.07 -19.39
C LEU A 33 6.35 -28.07 -19.05
N ARG A 34 5.15 -28.27 -19.61
CA ARG A 34 3.98 -27.42 -19.31
C ARG A 34 3.51 -27.54 -17.86
N THR A 35 3.58 -28.74 -17.29
CA THR A 35 3.17 -29.00 -15.89
C THR A 35 4.14 -28.37 -14.89
N VAL A 36 5.45 -28.39 -15.16
CA VAL A 36 6.46 -27.71 -14.33
C VAL A 36 6.33 -26.19 -14.41
N ALA A 37 6.01 -25.63 -15.58
CA ALA A 37 5.75 -24.20 -15.74
C ALA A 37 4.50 -23.74 -14.97
N GLN A 38 3.46 -24.57 -14.90
CA GLN A 38 2.23 -24.28 -14.16
C GLN A 38 2.36 -24.39 -12.63
N SER A 39 3.45 -24.98 -12.11
CA SER A 39 3.68 -25.10 -10.67
C SER A 39 4.35 -23.87 -10.03
N GLN A 40 4.82 -22.90 -10.82
CA GLN A 40 5.44 -21.66 -10.33
C GLN A 40 4.37 -20.62 -9.93
N GLU A 41 3.26 -20.60 -10.66
CA GLU A 41 2.23 -19.56 -10.54
C GLU A 41 1.53 -19.52 -9.17
N ARG A 42 1.33 -20.66 -8.50
CA ARG A 42 0.67 -20.71 -7.18
C ARG A 42 1.57 -20.34 -5.99
N VAL A 43 2.90 -20.42 -6.16
CA VAL A 43 3.86 -20.04 -5.11
C VAL A 43 4.25 -18.57 -5.27
N ASP A 44 4.38 -18.09 -6.51
CA ASP A 44 4.71 -16.69 -6.84
C ASP A 44 3.60 -15.72 -6.39
N HIS A 45 2.32 -16.06 -6.65
CA HIS A 45 1.19 -15.22 -6.23
C HIS A 45 1.11 -15.01 -4.70
N LYS A 46 1.62 -15.94 -3.88
CA LYS A 46 1.61 -15.79 -2.41
C LYS A 46 2.76 -14.90 -1.92
N LEU A 47 3.90 -14.92 -2.60
CA LEU A 47 5.06 -14.08 -2.26
C LEU A 47 4.83 -12.62 -2.65
N THR A 48 4.31 -12.34 -3.86
CA THR A 48 3.96 -10.99 -4.30
C THR A 48 2.99 -10.30 -3.33
N ARG A 49 1.96 -11.02 -2.84
CA ARG A 49 0.98 -10.48 -1.88
C ARG A 49 1.54 -10.13 -0.50
N ILE A 50 2.50 -10.89 0.01
CA ILE A 50 3.12 -10.59 1.32
C ILE A 50 3.95 -9.32 1.22
N ASP A 51 4.63 -9.12 0.09
CA ASP A 51 5.38 -7.89 -0.17
C ASP A 51 4.43 -6.69 -0.31
N ASP A 52 3.27 -6.87 -0.97
CA ASP A 52 2.26 -5.82 -1.09
C ASP A 52 1.70 -5.36 0.26
N TYR A 53 1.36 -6.30 1.16
CA TYR A 53 0.92 -5.97 2.54
C TYR A 53 1.99 -5.17 3.28
N ARG A 54 3.25 -5.64 3.28
CA ARG A 54 4.33 -4.96 4.00
C ARG A 54 4.56 -3.55 3.46
N LEU A 55 4.58 -3.40 2.14
CA LEU A 55 4.74 -2.10 1.49
C LEU A 55 3.58 -1.14 1.82
N ALA A 56 2.33 -1.64 1.84
CA ALA A 56 1.17 -0.87 2.23
C ALA A 56 1.25 -0.40 3.69
N VAL A 57 1.57 -1.32 4.61
CA VAL A 57 1.71 -1.00 6.04
C VAL A 57 2.83 0.01 6.29
N ASP A 58 4.00 -0.17 5.66
CA ASP A 58 5.12 0.75 5.79
C ASP A 58 4.75 2.13 5.25
N PHE A 59 4.01 2.19 4.15
CA PHE A 59 3.57 3.45 3.58
C PHE A 59 2.53 4.16 4.46
N ILE A 60 1.56 3.43 5.02
CA ILE A 60 0.60 3.98 5.99
C ILE A 60 1.36 4.50 7.23
N ARG A 61 2.29 3.71 7.78
CA ARG A 61 3.05 4.09 8.97
C ARG A 61 3.90 5.34 8.76
N ASP A 62 4.51 5.48 7.59
CA ASP A 62 5.36 6.63 7.29
C ASP A 62 4.56 7.91 7.05
N THR A 63 3.42 7.80 6.38
CA THR A 63 2.58 8.96 6.06
C THR A 63 1.71 9.38 7.25
N LEU A 64 1.06 8.44 7.94
CA LEU A 64 0.18 8.72 9.09
C LEU A 64 0.96 8.91 10.40
N GLY A 65 2.15 8.33 10.52
CA GLY A 65 2.98 8.46 11.72
C GLY A 65 3.59 9.85 11.91
N SER A 66 3.48 10.75 10.92
CA SER A 66 3.98 12.11 10.97
C SER A 66 2.91 13.09 10.48
N ILE A 67 2.24 13.74 11.43
CA ILE A 67 1.10 14.63 11.14
C ILE A 67 1.41 16.09 11.44
N SER A 68 0.86 17.01 10.66
CA SER A 68 0.99 18.44 10.92
C SER A 68 0.13 18.85 12.10
N ALA A 69 0.76 19.44 13.11
CA ALA A 69 0.09 20.09 14.24
C ALA A 69 -0.04 21.61 14.04
N ARG A 70 0.00 22.08 12.78
CA ARG A 70 -0.21 23.50 12.48
C ARG A 70 -1.66 23.85 12.75
N ARG A 71 -1.89 24.78 13.68
CA ARG A 71 -3.22 25.37 13.88
C ARG A 71 -3.53 26.32 12.72
N GLN A 72 -4.70 26.18 12.14
CA GLN A 72 -5.25 27.13 11.19
C GLN A 72 -5.69 28.41 11.90
N ALA A 73 -5.82 29.50 11.12
CA ALA A 73 -6.48 30.70 11.60
C ALA A 73 -7.87 30.34 12.14
N ARG A 74 -8.20 30.86 13.32
CA ARG A 74 -9.36 30.45 14.12
C ARG A 74 -10.63 30.53 13.27
N SER A 75 -11.29 29.39 13.07
CA SER A 75 -12.67 29.38 12.60
C SER A 75 -13.53 30.19 13.57
N LEU A 76 -14.55 30.89 13.07
CA LEU A 76 -15.54 31.56 13.91
C LEU A 76 -16.38 30.55 14.72
N ASP A 77 -16.34 29.28 14.34
CA ASP A 77 -16.96 28.18 15.08
C ASP A 77 -15.96 27.59 16.10
N GLU A 78 -16.25 27.78 17.39
CA GLU A 78 -15.44 27.24 18.49
C GLU A 78 -15.42 25.71 18.53
N LYS A 79 -16.35 25.03 17.86
CA LYS A 79 -16.39 23.56 17.74
C LYS A 79 -15.52 23.03 16.61
N ALA A 80 -15.07 23.88 15.69
CA ALA A 80 -14.22 23.44 14.59
C ALA A 80 -12.80 23.14 15.08
N SER A 81 -12.29 21.96 14.70
CA SER A 81 -10.88 21.62 14.94
C SER A 81 -9.97 22.63 14.24
N PRO A 82 -8.97 23.21 14.93
CA PRO A 82 -7.99 24.09 14.29
C PRO A 82 -6.97 23.29 13.46
N TYR A 83 -7.07 21.97 13.41
CA TYR A 83 -6.14 21.11 12.67
C TYR A 83 -6.79 20.57 11.40
N LEU A 84 -6.01 20.46 10.32
CA LEU A 84 -6.40 19.70 9.12
C LEU A 84 -6.25 18.20 9.40
N PHE A 85 -7.19 17.71 10.19
CA PHE A 85 -7.31 16.31 10.59
C PHE A 85 -8.80 15.96 10.70
N ALA A 86 -9.23 14.96 9.93
CA ALA A 86 -10.57 14.41 9.99
C ALA A 86 -10.47 12.92 10.36
N ALA A 87 -11.24 12.53 11.37
CA ALA A 87 -11.23 11.20 11.94
C ALA A 87 -12.66 10.64 11.96
N ALA A 88 -12.97 9.79 10.98
CA ALA A 88 -14.24 9.09 10.84
C ALA A 88 -14.02 7.57 11.04
N PRO A 89 -15.06 6.80 11.37
CA PRO A 89 -14.93 5.35 11.62
C PRO A 89 -14.39 4.54 10.42
N ASP A 90 -14.54 5.07 9.21
CA ASP A 90 -14.24 4.41 7.93
C ASP A 90 -13.28 5.21 7.02
N ALA A 91 -12.88 6.43 7.43
CA ALA A 91 -11.87 7.21 6.74
C ALA A 91 -11.10 8.13 7.68
N VAL A 92 -9.82 8.36 7.38
CA VAL A 92 -8.99 9.35 8.07
C VAL A 92 -8.30 10.24 7.05
N ALA A 93 -8.33 11.55 7.27
CA ALA A 93 -7.64 12.52 6.46
C ALA A 93 -6.74 13.42 7.31
N TRP A 94 -5.54 13.72 6.82
CA TRP A 94 -4.54 14.48 7.56
C TRP A 94 -3.59 15.22 6.62
N VAL A 95 -2.78 16.10 7.19
CA VAL A 95 -1.60 16.66 6.51
C VAL A 95 -0.36 15.97 7.06
N GLY A 96 0.45 15.38 6.18
CA GLY A 96 1.69 14.68 6.54
C GLY A 96 2.82 15.03 5.57
N VAL A 97 3.91 14.26 5.61
CA VAL A 97 5.03 14.39 4.66
C VAL A 97 5.04 13.16 3.75
N MET A 98 5.05 13.40 2.43
CA MET A 98 5.23 12.34 1.45
C MET A 98 6.67 11.79 1.54
N PRO A 99 6.86 10.48 1.75
CA PRO A 99 8.20 9.90 1.75
C PRO A 99 8.82 10.01 0.34
N ALA A 100 10.09 10.41 0.27
CA ALA A 100 10.79 10.64 -1.01
C ALA A 100 10.82 9.42 -1.95
N ARG A 101 10.71 8.21 -1.40
CA ARG A 101 10.65 6.97 -2.19
C ARG A 101 9.34 6.77 -2.96
N TYR A 102 8.29 7.55 -2.65
CA TYR A 102 6.97 7.43 -3.27
C TYR A 102 6.51 8.70 -4.00
N GLY A 103 7.32 9.76 -4.04
CA GLY A 103 6.97 11.02 -4.70
C GLY A 103 8.04 12.10 -4.51
N SER A 104 7.72 13.34 -4.91
CA SER A 104 8.64 14.48 -4.85
C SER A 104 8.99 14.99 -3.43
N GLY A 105 8.58 14.27 -2.38
CA GLY A 105 8.71 14.72 -1.00
C GLY A 105 7.80 15.90 -0.66
N GLY A 106 7.95 16.46 0.54
CA GLY A 106 7.20 17.65 0.99
C GLY A 106 5.82 17.33 1.61
N ARG A 107 5.16 18.39 2.10
CA ARG A 107 3.87 18.24 2.79
C ARG A 107 2.74 17.97 1.82
N HIS A 108 1.89 17.02 2.17
CA HIS A 108 0.75 16.59 1.38
C HIS A 108 -0.47 16.44 2.26
N PHE A 109 -1.63 16.68 1.66
CA PHE A 109 -2.88 16.13 2.14
C PHE A 109 -2.90 14.64 1.88
N PHE A 110 -3.44 13.88 2.82
CA PHE A 110 -3.67 12.46 2.71
C PHE A 110 -5.09 12.13 3.14
N ARG A 111 -5.70 11.15 2.49
CA ARG A 111 -6.95 10.51 2.90
C ARG A 111 -6.83 9.01 2.70
N LEU A 112 -7.00 8.25 3.77
CA LEU A 112 -7.13 6.81 3.74
C LEU A 112 -8.60 6.44 3.90
N GLY A 113 -9.10 5.55 3.04
CA GLY A 113 -10.47 5.03 3.13
C GLY A 113 -10.73 3.93 2.10
N LEU A 114 -11.96 3.43 2.07
CA LEU A 114 -12.40 2.48 1.05
C LEU A 114 -12.95 3.19 -0.18
N GLU A 115 -12.65 2.65 -1.35
CA GLU A 115 -13.20 3.11 -2.63
C GLU A 115 -13.59 1.92 -3.52
N ASN A 116 -14.70 2.08 -4.25
CA ASN A 116 -15.15 1.07 -5.19
C ASN A 116 -14.56 1.35 -6.58
N ILE A 117 -13.74 0.42 -7.08
CA ILE A 117 -13.11 0.46 -8.41
C ILE A 117 -13.42 -0.86 -9.09
N ASP A 118 -13.98 -0.82 -10.30
CA ASP A 118 -14.37 -2.01 -11.08
C ASP A 118 -15.26 -3.01 -10.31
N ALA A 119 -16.21 -2.47 -9.53
CA ALA A 119 -17.13 -3.21 -8.65
C ALA A 119 -16.47 -4.00 -7.49
N GLN A 120 -15.19 -3.75 -7.22
CA GLN A 120 -14.48 -4.25 -6.04
C GLN A 120 -14.16 -3.10 -5.08
N SER A 121 -14.15 -3.38 -3.79
CA SER A 121 -13.77 -2.41 -2.75
C SER A 121 -12.27 -2.50 -2.48
N HIS A 122 -11.61 -1.36 -2.48
CA HIS A 122 -10.15 -1.22 -2.35
C HIS A 122 -9.82 -0.30 -1.20
N LEU A 123 -8.74 -0.60 -0.47
CA LEU A 123 -8.14 0.37 0.44
C LEU A 123 -7.31 1.35 -0.37
N VAL A 124 -7.70 2.62 -0.37
CA VAL A 124 -7.07 3.66 -1.18
C VAL A 124 -6.51 4.75 -0.29
N LEU A 125 -5.27 5.14 -0.59
CA LEU A 125 -4.69 6.38 -0.09
C LEU A 125 -4.72 7.44 -1.19
N ARG A 126 -5.52 8.48 -1.00
CA ARG A 126 -5.49 9.67 -1.83
C ARG A 126 -4.53 10.71 -1.26
N PHE A 127 -3.88 11.45 -2.13
CA PHE A 127 -2.97 12.51 -1.73
C PHE A 127 -2.91 13.66 -2.74
N ALA A 128 -2.62 14.85 -2.22
CA ALA A 128 -2.42 16.05 -3.03
C ALA A 128 -1.39 16.97 -2.35
N PRO A 129 -0.60 17.75 -3.10
CA PRO A 129 0.33 18.72 -2.52
C PRO A 129 -0.38 19.69 -1.57
N TRP A 130 0.21 19.93 -0.40
CA TRP A 130 -0.30 20.90 0.57
C TRP A 130 0.34 22.28 0.35
N GLN A 131 -0.46 23.34 0.51
CA GLN A 131 -0.01 24.73 0.42
C GLN A 131 -0.19 25.46 1.77
N PRO A 132 0.71 26.38 2.16
CA PRO A 132 0.63 27.11 3.42
C PRO A 132 -0.68 27.87 3.68
N GLU A 133 -1.36 28.31 2.62
CA GLU A 133 -2.60 29.08 2.68
C GLU A 133 -3.85 28.19 2.79
N ALA A 134 -3.69 26.86 2.67
CA ALA A 134 -4.82 25.96 2.60
C ALA A 134 -5.53 25.82 3.97
N THR A 135 -6.83 26.16 3.96
CA THR A 135 -7.71 26.10 5.14
C THR A 135 -8.65 24.89 5.14
N ALA A 136 -8.70 24.11 4.07
CA ALA A 136 -9.57 22.95 3.94
C ALA A 136 -8.86 21.81 3.20
N PHE A 137 -9.45 20.61 3.25
CA PHE A 137 -9.02 19.49 2.41
C PHE A 137 -9.34 19.76 0.93
N PRO A 138 -8.53 19.22 0.00
CA PRO A 138 -8.77 19.36 -1.43
C PRO A 138 -10.00 18.56 -1.88
N ASP A 139 -10.42 18.76 -3.13
CA ASP A 139 -11.35 17.83 -3.77
C ASP A 139 -10.66 16.48 -4.02
N TRP A 140 -11.07 15.48 -3.24
CA TRP A 140 -10.50 14.14 -3.30
C TRP A 140 -10.74 13.45 -4.64
N ALA A 141 -11.77 13.82 -5.40
CA ALA A 141 -12.03 13.23 -6.71
C ALA A 141 -10.92 13.55 -7.72
N SER A 142 -10.28 14.72 -7.59
CA SER A 142 -9.15 15.16 -8.43
C SER A 142 -7.77 14.82 -7.87
N ALA A 143 -7.70 14.29 -6.64
CA ALA A 143 -6.43 13.97 -5.99
C ALA A 143 -5.81 12.70 -6.59
N ASP A 144 -4.48 12.64 -6.59
CA ASP A 144 -3.77 11.42 -6.92
C ASP A 144 -4.14 10.31 -5.92
N SER A 145 -4.09 9.07 -6.38
CA SER A 145 -4.51 7.91 -5.58
C SER A 145 -3.53 6.76 -5.72
N ARG A 146 -3.40 5.98 -4.63
CA ARG A 146 -2.71 4.70 -4.63
C ARG A 146 -3.58 3.64 -3.96
N VAL A 147 -3.79 2.53 -4.67
CA VAL A 147 -4.38 1.32 -4.08
C VAL A 147 -3.34 0.66 -3.19
N LEU A 148 -3.74 0.39 -1.95
CA LEU A 148 -2.89 -0.24 -0.92
C LEU A 148 -3.28 -1.71 -0.70
N ALA A 149 -4.54 -2.05 -0.93
CA ALA A 149 -5.04 -3.40 -0.83
C ALA A 149 -6.27 -3.57 -1.72
N ASP A 150 -6.34 -4.70 -2.42
CA ASP A 150 -7.49 -5.13 -3.20
C ASP A 150 -8.46 -5.98 -2.37
N ASP A 151 -9.69 -6.12 -2.85
CA ASP A 151 -10.72 -7.00 -2.28
C ASP A 151 -10.96 -6.80 -0.77
N VAL A 152 -11.03 -5.54 -0.34
CA VAL A 152 -11.22 -5.15 1.05
C VAL A 152 -12.70 -5.19 1.42
N GLN A 153 -13.03 -6.03 2.39
CA GLN A 153 -14.39 -6.29 2.85
C GLN A 153 -14.84 -5.34 3.96
N ALA A 154 -13.91 -4.91 4.82
CA ALA A 154 -14.18 -3.97 5.89
C ALA A 154 -12.94 -3.16 6.28
N LEU A 155 -13.19 -1.92 6.71
CA LEU A 155 -12.24 -1.01 7.32
C LEU A 155 -12.88 -0.45 8.59
N ALA A 156 -12.15 -0.50 9.71
CA ALA A 156 -12.55 0.16 10.94
C ALA A 156 -11.37 0.95 11.52
N LEU A 157 -11.66 2.20 11.87
CA LEU A 157 -10.71 3.14 12.46
C LEU A 157 -11.12 3.47 13.89
N ARG A 158 -10.14 3.47 14.79
CA ARG A 158 -10.30 3.89 16.18
C ARG A 158 -9.19 4.84 16.57
N TYR A 159 -9.50 5.77 17.47
CA TYR A 159 -8.65 6.88 17.86
C TYR A 159 -8.45 6.86 19.37
N GLU A 160 -7.18 6.92 19.79
CA GLU A 160 -6.82 6.93 21.21
C GLU A 160 -6.79 8.36 21.76
N ASN A 161 -7.47 8.58 22.88
CA ASN A 161 -7.42 9.77 23.70
C ASN A 161 -6.60 9.48 24.96
N ASP A 162 -5.38 10.00 24.99
CA ASP A 162 -4.42 9.83 26.09
C ASP A 162 -4.61 10.83 27.23
N LEU A 163 -5.57 11.77 27.12
CA LEU A 163 -5.95 12.65 28.23
C LEU A 163 -6.85 11.96 29.26
N GLN A 164 -7.48 10.87 28.86
CA GLN A 164 -8.29 10.04 29.76
C GLN A 164 -7.38 8.99 30.41
N GLU A 165 -7.65 8.69 31.68
CA GLU A 165 -6.93 7.66 32.43
C GLU A 165 -7.93 6.57 32.87
N PRO A 166 -7.86 5.34 32.33
CA PRO A 166 -6.91 4.88 31.30
C PRO A 166 -7.20 5.49 29.92
N PRO A 167 -6.22 5.48 28.98
CA PRO A 167 -6.42 5.96 27.62
C PRO A 167 -7.63 5.31 26.94
N ALA A 168 -8.53 6.14 26.43
CA ALA A 168 -9.80 5.70 25.87
C ALA A 168 -9.73 5.61 24.35
N TRP A 169 -10.34 4.58 23.77
CA TRP A 169 -10.46 4.41 22.33
C TRP A 169 -11.89 4.73 21.87
N GLY A 170 -12.03 5.56 20.83
CA GLY A 170 -13.31 5.90 20.22
C GLY A 170 -13.29 5.70 18.70
N THR A 171 -14.46 5.50 18.09
CA THR A 171 -14.62 5.41 16.62
C THR A 171 -14.73 6.77 15.95
N GLU A 172 -15.04 7.80 16.73
CA GLU A 172 -15.09 9.19 16.28
C GLU A 172 -14.22 10.04 17.20
N TRP A 173 -13.57 11.06 16.63
CA TRP A 173 -12.74 11.97 17.42
C TRP A 173 -13.54 13.19 17.87
N ALA A 174 -13.92 13.19 19.16
CA ALA A 174 -14.79 14.22 19.75
C ALA A 174 -14.03 15.44 20.32
N GLU A 175 -12.69 15.45 20.28
CA GLU A 175 -11.86 16.48 20.91
C GLU A 175 -11.24 17.43 19.87
N PRO A 176 -11.97 18.45 19.38
CA PRO A 176 -11.51 19.29 18.26
C PRO A 176 -10.23 20.06 18.60
N ALA A 177 -9.97 20.37 19.87
CA ALA A 177 -8.80 21.14 20.28
C ALA A 177 -7.49 20.33 20.25
N GLN A 178 -7.55 19.02 20.01
CA GLN A 178 -6.42 18.09 20.11
C GLN A 178 -6.43 17.06 18.98
N LEU A 179 -5.27 16.43 18.77
CA LEU A 179 -5.10 15.33 17.82
C LEU A 179 -5.03 14.03 18.63
N PRO A 180 -5.53 12.91 18.10
CA PRO A 180 -5.36 11.60 18.74
C PRO A 180 -3.88 11.28 18.97
N SER A 181 -3.58 10.52 20.02
CA SER A 181 -2.22 10.01 20.27
C SER A 181 -1.87 8.88 19.31
N ARG A 182 -2.85 8.03 19.00
CA ARG A 182 -2.72 6.86 18.11
C ARG A 182 -3.98 6.66 17.28
N VAL A 183 -3.79 5.99 16.14
CA VAL A 183 -4.86 5.44 15.31
C VAL A 183 -4.68 3.93 15.25
N ALA A 184 -5.75 3.19 15.51
CA ALA A 184 -5.84 1.76 15.25
C ALA A 184 -6.64 1.56 13.96
N ILE A 185 -6.11 0.73 13.07
CA ILE A 185 -6.69 0.43 11.76
C ILE A 185 -6.87 -1.08 11.68
N ASP A 186 -8.12 -1.50 11.55
CA ASP A 186 -8.51 -2.90 11.37
C ASP A 186 -9.02 -3.07 9.93
N ILE A 187 -8.42 -4.01 9.18
CA ILE A 187 -8.69 -4.22 7.74
C ILE A 187 -8.98 -5.70 7.50
N ALA A 188 -10.16 -6.00 6.97
CA ALA A 188 -10.56 -7.34 6.55
C ALA A 188 -10.54 -7.42 5.02
N THR A 189 -9.87 -8.44 4.47
CA THR A 189 -9.80 -8.67 3.01
C THR A 189 -10.33 -10.06 2.67
N ALA A 190 -10.69 -10.29 1.41
CA ALA A 190 -11.10 -11.61 0.93
C ALA A 190 -10.02 -12.69 1.10
N SER A 191 -8.75 -12.28 1.21
CA SER A 191 -7.61 -13.17 1.40
C SER A 191 -7.25 -13.43 2.87
N GLY A 192 -7.91 -12.74 3.80
CA GLY A 192 -7.68 -12.80 5.24
C GLY A 192 -7.50 -11.43 5.87
N ASP A 193 -7.67 -11.37 7.19
CA ASP A 193 -7.58 -10.14 7.96
C ASP A 193 -6.12 -9.72 8.17
N TRP A 194 -5.87 -8.41 8.07
CA TRP A 194 -4.59 -7.85 8.43
C TRP A 194 -4.46 -7.79 9.96
N PRO A 195 -3.25 -7.96 10.53
CA PRO A 195 -3.01 -7.61 11.92
C PRO A 195 -3.39 -6.15 12.19
N THR A 196 -4.06 -5.88 13.32
CA THR A 196 -4.42 -4.52 13.72
C THR A 196 -3.20 -3.60 13.68
N LEU A 197 -3.29 -2.54 12.88
CA LEU A 197 -2.23 -1.56 12.74
C LEU A 197 -2.43 -0.45 13.75
N VAL A 198 -1.58 -0.39 14.77
CA VAL A 198 -1.54 0.75 15.70
C VAL A 198 -0.42 1.70 15.27
N VAL A 199 -0.80 2.92 14.91
CA VAL A 199 0.10 3.98 14.40
C VAL A 199 0.11 5.15 15.38
N PRO A 200 1.27 5.47 16.01
CA PRO A 200 1.38 6.66 16.85
C PRO A 200 1.45 7.91 15.98
N LEU A 201 0.67 8.94 16.33
CA LEU A 201 0.62 10.20 15.60
C LEU A 201 1.65 11.17 16.17
N ARG A 202 2.83 11.27 15.54
CA ARG A 202 3.85 12.23 15.96
C ARG A 202 3.66 13.55 15.23
N LYS A 203 3.64 14.63 16.00
CA LYS A 203 3.52 16.00 15.47
C LYS A 203 4.80 16.37 14.73
N LEU A 204 4.68 16.78 13.48
CA LEU A 204 5.77 17.37 12.72
C LEU A 204 6.29 18.62 13.45
N PRO A 205 7.62 18.81 13.52
CA PRO A 205 8.19 20.08 13.94
C PRO A 205 7.58 21.22 13.09
N LEU A 206 7.24 22.33 13.75
CA LEU A 206 6.76 23.55 13.11
C LEU A 206 7.91 24.22 12.34
N THR A 207 8.43 23.57 11.31
CA THR A 207 9.35 24.21 10.38
C THR A 207 8.47 24.83 9.31
N ASP A 208 8.25 26.13 9.39
CA ASP A 208 7.74 26.90 8.26
C ASP A 208 8.83 26.91 7.20
N SER A 209 8.63 26.14 6.14
CA SER A 209 9.46 26.26 4.93
C SER A 209 9.02 27.50 4.15
N SER A 210 9.13 28.69 4.76
CA SER A 210 9.33 29.91 3.99
C SER A 210 10.81 29.92 3.59
N GLY A 211 11.09 29.95 2.29
CA GLY A 211 12.41 29.66 1.73
C GLY A 211 13.58 30.45 2.33
N GLY A 212 14.76 29.80 2.31
CA GLY A 212 16.08 30.43 2.35
C GLY A 212 16.66 30.68 3.74
N ASP A 213 17.49 29.75 4.22
CA ASP A 213 18.94 29.95 4.48
C ASP A 213 19.47 28.75 5.28
N PHE A 214 20.32 27.94 4.66
CA PHE A 214 21.01 26.83 5.33
C PHE A 214 22.46 27.26 5.53
N SER A 215 22.74 28.04 6.57
CA SER A 215 24.09 28.44 6.92
C SER A 215 24.81 27.29 7.65
N VAL A 216 25.63 26.52 6.94
CA VAL A 216 26.55 25.54 7.55
C VAL A 216 27.76 26.29 8.13
N GLY A 217 27.75 26.49 9.45
CA GLY A 217 28.86 27.05 10.20
C GLY A 217 30.04 26.06 10.32
N GLY A 218 30.93 26.06 9.32
CA GLY A 218 32.20 25.35 9.38
C GLY A 218 33.23 26.08 10.24
N GLY A 219 33.33 25.71 11.52
CA GLY A 219 34.36 26.22 12.42
C GLY A 219 35.75 25.70 12.07
N ARG A 220 36.56 26.52 11.40
CA ARG A 220 38.02 26.32 11.28
C ARG A 220 38.67 26.73 12.60
N ARG A 221 39.20 25.77 13.37
CA ARG A 221 40.17 26.05 14.42
C ARG A 221 41.57 26.17 13.80
N ARG A 222 42.25 27.25 14.15
CA ARG A 222 43.71 27.41 14.00
C ARG A 222 44.42 26.58 15.06
#